data_AF-A0A851VXA4-F1
#
_entry.id   AF-A0A851VXA4-F1
#
_cell.length_a   1.000
_cell.length_b   1.000
_cell.length_c   1.000
_cell.angle_alpha   90.00
_cell.angle_beta   90.00
_cell.angle_gamma   90.00
#
_symmetry.space_group_name_H-M   'P 1'
#
loop_
_entity.id
_entity.type
_entity.pdbx_description
1 polymer ?
#
loop_
_entity_poly.entity_id
_entity_poly.type
_entity_poly.pdbx_seq_one_letter_code
_entity_poly.pdbx_strand_id
1 'polypeptide(L)'
;MPFWGLQKQLGIDVGSTACHAFEGEWVECRHGLGQTCTCHECQLEYEDFMECMKRTNLAQMLWVILEQWDSMIKQGEYTPPDYHKGKDVPRP
;
A
#
# COMPACT_ATOMS: atom_id res chain seq x y z
N MET A 1 3.76 1.98 32.65
CA MET A 1 5.21 2.10 32.33
C MET A 1 5.43 3.49 31.78
N PRO A 2 6.37 4.29 32.31
CA PRO A 2 6.57 5.67 31.87
C PRO A 2 7.18 5.70 30.46
N PHE A 3 6.61 6.52 29.57
CA PHE A 3 7.06 6.68 28.18
C PHE A 3 8.33 7.53 28.14
N TRP A 4 9.48 6.92 28.44
CA TRP A 4 10.77 7.59 28.29
C TRP A 4 11.11 7.55 26.81
N GLY A 5 10.98 8.68 26.11
CA GLY A 5 11.19 8.82 24.66
C GLY A 5 12.64 8.63 24.19
N LEU A 6 13.35 7.63 24.71
CA LEU A 6 14.76 7.34 24.41
C LEU A 6 15.04 7.16 22.92
N GLN A 7 14.10 6.60 22.14
CA GLN A 7 14.28 6.49 20.69
C GLN A 7 14.36 7.86 20.00
N LYS A 8 13.58 8.86 20.44
CA LYS A 8 13.64 10.24 19.91
C LYS A 8 14.94 10.95 20.32
N GLN A 9 15.49 10.60 21.49
CA GLN A 9 16.76 11.12 22.00
C GLN A 9 17.98 10.54 21.26
N LEU A 10 17.87 9.33 20.71
CA LEU A 10 18.95 8.63 20.02
C LEU A 10 18.97 8.83 18.50
N GLY A 11 17.97 9.53 17.93
CA GLY A 11 17.97 9.95 16.52
C GLY A 11 18.08 8.81 15.51
N ILE A 12 17.59 7.61 15.85
CA ILE A 12 17.64 6.44 14.97
C ILE A 12 16.53 6.59 13.92
N ASP A 13 16.90 6.96 12.70
CA ASP A 13 15.99 6.99 11.55
C ASP A 13 15.99 5.60 10.88
N VAL A 14 14.85 4.92 10.93
CA VAL A 14 14.67 3.62 10.27
C VAL A 14 14.38 3.95 8.80
N GLY A 15 15.40 3.81 7.95
CA GLY A 15 15.36 4.27 6.57
C GLY A 15 14.16 3.82 5.74
N SER A 16 13.90 4.59 4.68
CA SER A 16 12.85 4.47 3.66
C SER A 16 12.17 3.10 3.60
N THR A 17 11.06 2.96 4.30
CA THR A 17 10.16 1.82 4.20
C THR A 17 9.45 1.86 2.84
N ALA A 18 8.93 0.72 2.36
CA ALA A 18 8.20 0.67 1.09
C ALA A 18 6.95 1.60 1.05
N CYS A 19 6.50 2.05 2.22
CA CYS A 19 5.35 2.93 2.42
C CYS A 19 5.73 4.29 3.02
N HIS A 20 6.99 4.71 2.91
CA HIS A 20 7.52 5.94 3.52
C HIS A 20 6.73 7.20 3.11
N ALA A 21 6.25 7.28 1.86
CA ALA A 21 5.44 8.41 1.41
C ALA A 21 4.13 8.54 2.21
N PHE A 22 3.38 7.44 2.32
CA PHE A 22 2.13 7.40 3.08
C PHE A 22 2.37 7.58 4.59
N GLU A 23 3.49 7.08 5.10
CA GLU A 23 3.90 7.30 6.49
C GLU A 23 4.12 8.79 6.78
N GLY A 24 4.82 9.49 5.87
CA GLY A 24 5.04 10.92 5.96
C GLY A 24 3.74 11.72 5.99
N GLU A 25 2.84 11.47 5.03
CA GLU A 25 1.53 12.14 4.94
C GLU A 25 0.68 11.91 6.20
N TRP A 26 0.65 10.69 6.73
CA TRP A 26 -0.08 10.38 7.96
C TRP A 26 0.50 11.10 9.19
N VAL A 27 1.84 11.15 9.30
CA VAL A 27 2.53 11.86 10.39
C VAL A 27 2.32 13.36 10.30
N GLU A 28 2.36 13.92 9.09
CA GLU A 28 2.11 15.34 8.84
C GLU A 28 0.67 15.73 9.16
N CYS A 29 -0.32 14.94 8.72
CA CYS A 29 -1.73 15.17 9.03
C CYS A 29 -1.98 15.13 10.55
N ARG A 30 -1.40 14.15 11.24
CA ARG A 30 -1.53 14.01 12.70
C ARG A 30 -0.80 15.10 13.48
N HIS A 31 0.15 15.80 12.86
CA HIS A 31 1.02 16.70 13.56
C HIS A 31 0.25 17.85 14.21
N GLY A 32 0.27 17.92 15.54
CA GLY A 32 -0.45 18.96 16.30
C GLY A 32 -1.93 18.65 16.58
N LEU A 33 -2.47 17.53 16.07
CA LEU A 33 -3.80 17.03 16.44
C LEU A 33 -3.72 16.11 17.66
N GLY A 34 -4.66 16.27 18.60
CA GLY A 34 -4.85 15.33 19.70
C GLY A 34 -5.28 13.96 19.17
N GLN A 35 -4.93 12.88 19.87
CA GLN A 35 -5.15 11.49 19.41
C GLN A 35 -6.61 11.19 19.02
N THR A 36 -7.59 11.80 19.70
CA THR A 36 -9.02 11.62 19.41
C THR A 36 -9.44 12.28 18.09
N CYS A 37 -8.87 13.45 17.76
CA CYS A 37 -9.17 14.18 16.53
C CYS A 37 -8.52 13.51 15.31
N THR A 38 -7.29 13.01 15.47
CA THR A 38 -6.57 12.33 14.38
C THR A 38 -7.31 11.11 13.85
N CYS A 39 -8.01 10.37 14.70
CA CYS A 39 -8.73 9.17 14.29
C CYS A 39 -9.86 9.46 13.28
N HIS A 40 -10.40 10.69 13.28
CA HIS A 40 -11.46 11.09 12.37
C HIS A 40 -10.95 11.99 11.25
N GLU A 41 -10.07 12.95 11.55
CA GLU A 41 -9.58 13.93 10.57
C GLU A 41 -8.55 13.33 9.62
N CYS A 42 -7.68 12.44 10.11
CA CYS A 42 -6.61 11.80 9.33
C CYS A 42 -6.90 10.33 9.03
N GLN A 43 -8.19 9.98 8.94
CA GLN A 43 -8.61 8.60 8.74
C GLN A 43 -8.16 8.07 7.37
N LEU A 44 -8.23 8.89 6.33
CA LEU A 44 -7.90 8.51 4.96
C LEU A 44 -6.41 8.19 4.82
N GLU A 45 -5.54 9.07 5.34
CA GLU A 45 -4.09 8.91 5.31
C GLU A 45 -3.67 7.66 6.09
N TYR A 46 -4.36 7.36 7.19
CA TYR A 46 -4.14 6.13 7.93
C TYR A 46 -4.60 4.89 7.16
N GLU A 47 -5.76 4.94 6.50
CA GLU A 47 -6.27 3.85 5.67
C GLU A 47 -5.32 3.55 4.51
N ASP A 48 -4.82 4.58 3.82
CA ASP A 48 -3.85 4.44 2.73
C ASP A 48 -2.51 3.89 3.21
N PHE A 49 -2.00 4.38 4.34
CA PHE A 49 -0.78 3.82 4.95
C PHE A 49 -0.95 2.33 5.30
N MET A 50 -2.09 1.97 5.87
CA MET A 50 -2.39 0.58 6.24
C MET A 50 -2.65 -0.31 5.02
N GLU A 51 -3.23 0.23 3.95
CA GLU A 51 -3.39 -0.45 2.66
C GLU A 51 -2.03 -0.72 2.03
N CYS A 52 -1.13 0.26 2.00
CA CYS A 52 0.21 0.07 1.43
C CYS A 52 0.97 -1.06 2.15
N MET A 53 0.84 -1.13 3.48
CA MET A 53 1.49 -2.15 4.31
C MET A 53 0.89 -3.55 4.12
N LYS A 54 -0.44 -3.66 4.00
CA LYS A 54 -1.15 -4.95 3.97
C LYS A 54 -1.48 -5.44 2.57
N ARG A 55 -1.61 -4.53 1.60
CA ARG A 55 -1.99 -4.73 0.20
C ARG A 55 -3.28 -5.55 0.01
N THR A 56 -4.20 -5.45 0.97
CA THR A 56 -5.43 -6.26 0.99
C THR A 56 -6.37 -5.91 -0.16
N ASN A 57 -6.57 -4.60 -0.40
CA ASN A 57 -7.47 -4.13 -1.45
C ASN A 57 -6.89 -4.45 -2.83
N LEU A 58 -5.59 -4.21 -3.01
CA LEU A 58 -4.86 -4.63 -4.21
C LEU A 58 -5.01 -6.13 -4.48
N ALA A 59 -4.81 -6.98 -3.47
CA ALA A 59 -4.93 -8.43 -3.61
C ALA A 59 -6.35 -8.86 -3.99
N GLN A 60 -7.38 -8.27 -3.37
CA GLN A 60 -8.78 -8.53 -3.71
C GLN A 60 -9.08 -8.14 -5.16
N MET A 61 -8.63 -6.96 -5.58
CA MET A 61 -8.85 -6.48 -6.94
C MET A 61 -8.15 -7.38 -7.97
N LEU A 62 -6.91 -7.79 -7.71
CA LEU A 62 -6.18 -8.74 -8.55
C LEU A 62 -6.91 -10.09 -8.66
N TRP A 63 -7.48 -10.58 -7.56
CA TRP A 63 -8.22 -11.83 -7.55
C TRP A 63 -9.44 -11.78 -8.48
N VAL A 64 -10.22 -10.69 -8.39
CA VAL A 64 -11.38 -10.47 -9.27
C VAL A 64 -10.97 -10.35 -10.75
N ILE A 65 -9.87 -9.65 -11.04
CA ILE A 65 -9.36 -9.52 -12.42
C ILE A 65 -8.96 -10.89 -12.98
N LEU A 66 -8.28 -11.72 -12.18
CA LEU A 66 -7.86 -13.05 -12.59
C LEU A 66 -9.06 -13.98 -12.83
N GLU A 67 -10.07 -13.95 -11.96
CA GLU A 67 -11.31 -14.71 -12.14
C GLU A 67 -12.05 -14.29 -13.42
N GLN A 68 -12.16 -12.98 -13.64
CA GLN A 68 -12.76 -12.44 -14.86
C GLN A 68 -11.98 -12.89 -16.11
N TRP A 69 -10.65 -12.80 -16.09
CA TRP A 69 -9.81 -13.22 -17.22
C TRP A 69 -9.94 -14.71 -17.51
N ASP A 70 -9.94 -15.55 -16.48
CA ASP A 70 -10.11 -17.00 -16.62
C ASP A 70 -11.46 -17.34 -17.27
N SER A 71 -12.53 -16.65 -16.87
CA SER A 71 -13.86 -16.82 -17.50
C SER A 71 -13.86 -16.45 -18.99
N MET A 72 -13.21 -15.34 -19.36
CA MET A 72 -13.14 -14.88 -20.76
C MET A 72 -12.26 -15.78 -21.63
N ILE A 73 -11.20 -16.36 -21.07
CA ILE A 73 -10.34 -17.33 -21.78
C ILE A 73 -11.12 -18.63 -22.02
N LYS A 74 -11.87 -19.11 -21.03
CA LYS A 74 -12.72 -20.31 -21.18
C LYS A 74 -13.82 -20.14 -22.23
N GLN A 75 -14.37 -18.92 -22.36
CA GLN A 75 -15.35 -18.58 -23.39
C GLN A 75 -14.70 -18.37 -24.77
N GLY A 76 -13.38 -18.24 -24.85
CA GLY A 76 -12.64 -17.98 -26.09
C GLY A 76 -12.69 -16.52 -26.56
N GLU A 77 -13.26 -15.61 -25.76
CA GLU A 77 -13.38 -14.19 -26.10
C GLU A 77 -12.05 -13.42 -25.91
N TYR A 78 -11.17 -13.91 -25.04
CA TYR A 78 -9.90 -13.26 -24.73
C TYR A 78 -8.71 -14.19 -24.94
N THR A 79 -7.71 -13.71 -25.69
CA THR A 79 -6.41 -14.37 -25.84
C THR A 79 -5.33 -13.49 -25.22
N PRO A 80 -4.54 -14.00 -24.25
CA PRO A 80 -3.49 -13.23 -23.61
C PRO A 80 -2.43 -12.72 -24.62
N PRO A 81 -1.98 -11.47 -24.49
CA PRO A 81 -0.88 -10.91 -25.28
C PRO A 81 0.43 -11.71 -25.15
N ASP A 82 1.29 -11.62 -26.15
CA ASP A 82 2.54 -12.41 -26.19
C ASP A 82 3.58 -11.99 -25.14
N TYR A 83 3.56 -10.74 -24.67
CA TYR A 83 4.40 -10.29 -23.56
C TYR A 83 4.01 -10.94 -22.22
N HIS A 84 2.73 -11.26 -22.01
CA HIS A 84 2.31 -12.06 -20.84
C HIS A 84 2.75 -13.54 -20.93
N LYS A 85 3.24 -13.99 -22.09
CA LYS A 85 3.76 -15.35 -22.32
C LYS A 85 5.29 -15.42 -22.25
N GLY A 86 5.96 -14.32 -21.86
CA GLY A 86 7.42 -14.26 -21.74
C GLY A 86 8.17 -14.30 -23.07
N LYS A 87 7.52 -13.91 -24.17
CA LYS A 87 8.14 -13.85 -25.51
C LYS A 87 8.65 -12.45 -25.87
N ASP A 88 8.58 -11.48 -24.95
CA ASP A 88 9.06 -10.13 -25.21
C ASP A 88 10.53 -9.95 -24.83
N VAL A 89 11.13 -8.91 -25.40
CA VAL A 89 12.48 -8.49 -25.06
C VAL A 89 12.39 -7.66 -23.77
N PRO A 90 13.10 -8.03 -22.69
CA PRO A 90 13.03 -7.28 -21.42
C PRO A 90 13.40 -5.82 -21.63
N ARG A 91 12.63 -4.92 -21.03
CA ARG A 91 12.92 -3.49 -21.04
C ARG A 91 14.22 -3.22 -20.23
N PRO A 92 15.14 -2.37 -20.72
CA PRO A 92 16.39 -2.05 -20.02
C PRO A 92 16.18 -1.50 -18.61
#